data_AF-A0A6A8QJF2-F1
#
_entry.id   AF-A0A6A8QJF2-F1
#
_cell.length_a   1.000
_cell.length_b   1.000
_cell.length_c   1.000
_cell.angle_alpha   90.00
_cell.angle_beta   90.00
_cell.angle_gamma   90.00
#
_symmetry.space_group_name_H-M   'P 1'
#
loop_
_entity.id
_entity.type
_entity.pdbx_description
1 polymer ?
#
loop_
_entity_poly.entity_id
_entity_poly.type
_entity_poly.pdbx_seq_one_letter_code
_entity_poly.pdbx_strand_id
1 'polypeptide(L)'
;MKLQIGIDGKKYELDVEVIEEDHAPRPRAPISPYSATPTTMPSVPAAPPPAAAAADEVVDEDKACRSPVSGVVIRINAKVGQKLQPNDLIMVLEAMKMETSVTSPVAGTVKSIKVAQGDGVKVHQVLVEFE
;
A
#
# COMPACT_ATOMS: atom_id res chain seq x y z
N MET A 1 0.89 22.41 24.57
CA MET A 1 0.84 22.48 26.05
C MET A 1 2.12 21.86 26.61
N LYS A 2 2.78 22.50 27.59
CA LYS A 2 4.00 21.95 28.20
C LYS A 2 3.62 21.10 29.42
N LEU A 3 3.93 19.80 29.36
CA LEU A 3 3.65 18.86 30.44
C LEU A 3 4.99 18.34 30.99
N GLN A 4 5.25 18.60 32.27
CA GLN A 4 6.46 18.15 32.95
C GLN A 4 6.19 16.80 33.62
N ILE A 5 6.89 15.75 33.17
CA ILE A 5 6.75 14.40 33.70
C ILE A 5 8.10 14.00 34.32
N GLY A 6 8.06 13.58 35.59
CA GLY A 6 9.23 13.08 36.32
C GLY A 6 9.28 11.56 36.27
N ILE A 7 10.33 11.00 35.67
CA ILE A 7 10.59 9.55 35.67
C ILE A 7 12.01 9.35 36.19
N ASP A 8 12.16 8.53 37.23
CA ASP A 8 13.45 8.13 37.81
C ASP A 8 14.36 9.31 38.23
N GLY A 9 13.75 10.33 38.87
CA GLY A 9 14.48 11.50 39.40
C GLY A 9 14.99 12.48 38.34
N LYS A 10 14.73 12.24 37.04
CA LYS A 10 15.03 13.16 35.94
C LYS A 10 13.75 13.78 35.41
N LYS A 11 13.73 15.11 35.34
CA LYS A 11 12.60 15.89 34.79
C LYS A 11 12.76 16.01 33.29
N TYR A 12 11.70 15.69 32.55
CA TYR A 12 11.64 15.86 31.10
C TYR A 12 10.52 16.85 30.75
N GLU A 13 10.85 17.81 29.88
CA GLU A 13 9.88 18.75 29.30
C GLU A 13 9.44 18.22 27.93
N LEU A 14 8.17 17.85 27.83
CA LEU A 14 7.53 17.49 26.57
C LEU A 14 6.78 18.72 26.04
N ASP A 15 7.19 19.25 24.89
CA ASP A 15 6.40 20.20 24.12
C ASP A 15 5.35 19.42 23.32
N VAL A 16 4.09 19.47 23.79
CA VAL A 16 2.95 18.91 23.04
C VAL A 16 2.49 19.94 22.03
N GLU A 17 2.80 19.67 20.77
CA GLU A 17 2.27 20.35 19.60
C GLU A 17 0.92 19.70 19.24
N VAL A 18 -0.16 20.46 19.42
CA VAL A 18 -1.50 20.03 19.00
C VAL A 18 -1.60 20.32 17.52
N ILE A 19 -1.64 19.26 16.70
CA ILE A 19 -1.92 19.39 15.28
C ILE A 19 -3.43 19.61 15.17
N GLU A 20 -3.83 20.87 14.99
CA GLU A 20 -5.19 21.19 14.57
C GLU A 20 -5.37 20.67 13.14
N GLU A 21 -6.17 19.60 12.98
CA GLU A 21 -6.74 19.25 11.69
C GLU A 21 -7.65 20.41 11.25
N ASP A 22 -7.11 21.22 10.33
CA ASP A 22 -7.83 22.23 9.57
C ASP A 22 -8.94 21.56 8.75
N HIS A 23 -10.08 21.34 9.39
CA HIS A 23 -11.31 20.92 8.73
C HIS A 23 -11.97 22.16 8.14
N ALA A 24 -11.45 22.62 7.01
CA ALA A 24 -12.11 23.66 6.22
C ALA A 24 -13.50 23.17 5.79
N PRO A 25 -14.60 23.88 6.12
CA PRO A 25 -15.91 23.55 5.61
C PRO A 25 -15.96 23.93 4.12
N ARG A 26 -16.12 22.93 3.25
CA ARG A 26 -16.34 23.18 1.82
C ARG A 26 -17.72 23.84 1.65
N PRO A 27 -17.84 24.92 0.87
CA PRO A 27 -19.13 25.56 0.63
C PRO A 27 -20.05 24.61 -0.18
N ARG A 28 -21.26 24.39 0.33
CA ARG A 28 -22.27 23.54 -0.28
C ARG A 28 -22.93 24.33 -1.43
N ALA A 29 -22.68 23.91 -2.67
CA ALA A 29 -23.35 24.47 -3.85
C ALA A 29 -24.86 24.09 -3.86
N PRO A 30 -25.73 24.94 -4.43
CA PRO A 30 -27.16 24.65 -4.51
C PRO A 30 -27.44 23.52 -5.51
N ILE A 31 -28.23 22.54 -5.07
CA ILE A 31 -28.77 21.48 -5.93
C ILE A 31 -29.91 22.05 -6.78
N SER A 32 -29.68 22.20 -8.09
CA SER A 32 -30.75 22.45 -9.07
C SER A 32 -31.49 21.14 -9.38
N PRO A 33 -32.83 21.13 -9.48
CA PRO A 33 -33.58 19.94 -9.84
C PRO A 33 -33.62 19.81 -11.36
N TYR A 34 -32.67 19.09 -11.95
CA TYR A 34 -32.83 18.63 -13.33
C TYR A 34 -33.53 17.28 -13.34
N SER A 35 -34.80 17.33 -13.74
CA SER A 35 -35.56 16.19 -14.24
C SER A 35 -34.94 15.73 -15.57
N ALA A 36 -34.61 14.44 -15.68
CA ALA A 36 -34.31 13.81 -16.97
C ALA A 36 -34.70 12.33 -16.95
N THR A 37 -35.35 11.95 -18.03
CA THR A 37 -36.08 10.73 -18.36
C THR A 37 -35.22 9.47 -18.49
N PRO A 38 -35.82 8.26 -18.42
CA PRO A 38 -35.09 7.01 -18.59
C PRO A 38 -34.71 6.86 -20.06
N THR A 39 -33.40 6.92 -20.35
CA THR A 39 -32.86 6.54 -21.66
C THR A 39 -32.03 5.29 -21.48
N THR A 40 -32.53 4.22 -22.08
CA THR A 40 -31.88 2.96 -22.42
C THR A 40 -30.40 3.13 -22.77
N MET A 41 -29.51 2.53 -21.98
CA MET A 41 -28.13 2.29 -22.40
C MET A 41 -28.07 1.03 -23.28
N PRO A 42 -27.54 1.11 -24.51
CA PRO A 42 -27.08 -0.07 -25.22
C PRO A 42 -25.86 -0.67 -24.51
N SER A 43 -25.85 -2.00 -24.39
CA SER A 43 -24.76 -2.81 -23.85
C SER A 43 -23.44 -2.46 -24.53
N VAL A 44 -22.52 -1.88 -23.78
CA VAL A 44 -21.11 -1.79 -24.14
C VAL A 44 -20.47 -3.12 -23.70
N PRO A 45 -19.78 -3.85 -24.59
CA PRO A 45 -19.19 -5.13 -24.25
C PRO A 45 -18.17 -4.97 -23.13
N ALA A 46 -18.33 -5.84 -22.12
CA ALA A 46 -17.43 -5.96 -20.99
C ALA A 46 -15.98 -6.05 -21.48
N ALA A 47 -15.17 -5.07 -21.12
CA ALA A 47 -13.73 -5.22 -21.09
C ALA A 47 -13.43 -6.48 -20.25
N PRO A 48 -12.63 -7.42 -20.76
CA PRO A 48 -12.37 -8.65 -20.02
C PRO A 48 -11.71 -8.29 -18.68
N PRO A 49 -12.21 -8.81 -17.55
CA PRO A 49 -11.38 -8.86 -16.36
C PRO A 49 -10.18 -9.75 -16.71
N PRO A 50 -8.93 -9.36 -16.40
CA PRO A 50 -7.87 -10.34 -16.33
C PRO A 50 -8.17 -11.23 -15.12
N ALA A 51 -8.98 -12.25 -15.35
CA ALA A 51 -9.10 -13.40 -14.49
C ALA A 51 -7.80 -14.21 -14.61
N ALA A 52 -7.24 -14.46 -13.43
CA ALA A 52 -6.59 -15.71 -13.05
C ALA A 52 -5.29 -16.13 -13.77
N ALA A 53 -4.34 -16.50 -12.91
CA ALA A 53 -3.24 -17.42 -13.15
C ALA A 53 -2.05 -16.88 -13.97
N ALA A 54 -1.14 -16.18 -13.30
CA ALA A 54 0.25 -16.63 -13.34
C ALA A 54 0.39 -17.56 -12.14
N ALA A 55 0.19 -18.87 -12.32
CA ALA A 55 1.27 -19.79 -12.64
C ALA A 55 2.42 -19.60 -11.65
N ASP A 56 2.63 -20.62 -10.84
CA ASP A 56 3.90 -20.85 -10.14
C ASP A 56 4.97 -21.00 -11.22
N GLU A 57 5.39 -19.87 -11.78
CA GLU A 57 6.57 -19.83 -12.62
C GLU A 57 7.73 -20.16 -11.70
N VAL A 58 8.65 -20.98 -12.21
CA VAL A 58 9.88 -21.34 -11.55
C VAL A 58 10.71 -20.06 -11.44
N VAL A 59 10.37 -19.20 -10.49
CA VAL A 59 11.13 -18.02 -10.15
C VAL A 59 12.24 -18.51 -9.26
N ASP A 60 13.47 -18.28 -9.71
CA ASP A 60 14.70 -18.51 -8.95
C ASP A 60 14.47 -18.04 -7.51
N GLU A 61 14.43 -18.98 -6.54
CA GLU A 61 14.07 -18.64 -5.15
C GLU A 61 15.04 -17.60 -4.56
N ASP A 62 16.27 -17.58 -5.07
CA ASP A 62 17.31 -16.61 -4.72
C ASP A 62 17.03 -15.19 -5.24
N LYS A 63 16.13 -15.02 -6.22
CA LYS A 63 15.81 -13.74 -6.86
C LYS A 63 14.34 -13.33 -6.76
N ALA A 64 13.55 -14.00 -5.92
CA ALA A 64 12.14 -13.70 -5.72
C ALA A 64 11.87 -13.20 -4.29
N CYS A 65 11.17 -12.09 -4.14
CA CYS A 65 10.59 -11.68 -2.86
C CYS A 65 9.16 -12.19 -2.76
N ARG A 66 8.90 -13.12 -1.83
CA ARG A 66 7.57 -13.67 -1.56
C ARG A 66 6.92 -12.97 -0.37
N SER A 67 5.59 -12.97 -0.36
CA SER A 67 4.82 -12.42 0.76
C SER A 67 4.98 -13.27 2.02
N PRO A 68 5.42 -12.70 3.16
CA PRO A 68 5.51 -13.43 4.42
C PRO A 68 4.13 -13.69 5.04
N VAL A 69 3.14 -12.85 4.72
CA VAL A 69 1.77 -12.91 5.25
C VAL A 69 0.75 -12.72 4.13
N SER A 70 -0.47 -13.22 4.31
CA SER A 70 -1.60 -12.88 3.44
C SER A 70 -2.24 -11.59 3.93
N GLY A 71 -2.52 -10.66 3.02
CA GLY A 71 -3.00 -9.33 3.37
C GLY A 71 -3.33 -8.49 2.15
N VAL A 72 -3.34 -7.18 2.31
CA VAL A 72 -3.59 -6.19 1.25
C VAL A 72 -2.39 -5.27 1.13
N VAL A 73 -1.98 -4.93 -0.09
CA VAL A 73 -0.90 -3.96 -0.32
C VAL A 73 -1.42 -2.55 -0.05
N ILE A 74 -0.96 -1.91 1.04
CA ILE A 74 -1.40 -0.54 1.37
C ILE A 74 -0.49 0.53 0.79
N ARG A 75 0.79 0.19 0.55
CA ARG A 75 1.79 1.12 0.01
C ARG A 75 2.91 0.38 -0.70
N ILE A 76 3.37 0.90 -1.84
CA ILE A 76 4.55 0.41 -2.56
C ILE A 76 5.59 1.52 -2.55
N ASN A 77 6.77 1.23 -2.00
CA ASN A 77 7.89 2.17 -1.88
C ASN A 77 8.94 1.95 -2.97
N ALA A 78 9.08 0.72 -3.45
CA ALA A 78 10.00 0.37 -4.53
C ALA A 78 9.42 0.63 -5.93
N LYS A 79 10.29 0.86 -6.90
CA LYS A 79 9.95 1.01 -8.33
C LYS A 79 10.67 -0.03 -9.18
N VAL A 80 10.07 -0.42 -10.29
CA VAL A 80 10.74 -1.25 -11.31
C VAL A 80 11.98 -0.51 -11.82
N GLY A 81 13.11 -1.22 -11.89
CA GLY A 81 14.44 -0.68 -12.24
C GLY A 81 15.19 -0.03 -11.08
N GLN A 82 14.62 0.04 -9.87
CA GLN A 82 15.31 0.58 -8.70
C GLN A 82 16.33 -0.42 -8.15
N LYS A 83 17.53 0.07 -7.82
CA LYS A 83 18.51 -0.68 -7.03
C LYS A 83 18.13 -0.64 -5.55
N LEU A 84 17.98 -1.80 -4.95
CA LEU A 84 17.67 -2.00 -3.54
C LEU A 84 18.86 -2.66 -2.83
N GLN A 85 19.02 -2.33 -1.55
CA GLN A 85 19.99 -2.96 -0.66
C GLN A 85 19.28 -3.97 0.26
N PRO A 86 20.02 -4.89 0.91
CA PRO A 86 19.43 -5.78 1.91
C PRO A 86 18.77 -4.95 3.02
N ASN A 87 17.57 -5.36 3.44
CA ASN A 87 16.71 -4.64 4.37
C ASN A 87 16.07 -3.35 3.84
N ASP A 88 16.25 -3.00 2.56
CA ASP A 88 15.57 -1.83 1.99
C ASP A 88 14.06 -2.08 1.85
N LEU A 89 13.26 -1.05 2.10
CA LEU A 89 11.80 -1.17 2.14
C LEU A 89 11.20 -1.25 0.74
N ILE A 90 10.54 -2.36 0.43
CA ILE A 90 9.90 -2.59 -0.86
C ILE A 90 8.46 -2.10 -0.84
N MET A 91 7.68 -2.61 0.12
CA MET A 91 6.25 -2.33 0.23
C MET A 91 5.75 -2.61 1.65
N VAL A 92 4.54 -2.14 1.94
CA VAL A 92 3.85 -2.38 3.22
C VAL A 92 2.55 -3.12 2.94
N LEU A 93 2.38 -4.23 3.66
CA LEU A 93 1.21 -5.09 3.64
C LEU A 93 0.37 -4.82 4.89
N GLU A 94 -0.94 -4.85 4.78
CA GLU A 94 -1.85 -4.88 5.93
C GLU A 94 -2.47 -6.27 6.06
N ALA A 95 -2.28 -6.89 7.21
CA ALA A 95 -2.89 -8.16 7.56
C ALA A 95 -3.49 -8.07 8.97
N MET A 96 -4.78 -8.36 9.13
CA MET A 96 -5.46 -8.40 10.43
C MET A 96 -5.25 -7.13 11.29
N LYS A 97 -5.40 -5.93 10.70
CA LYS A 97 -5.16 -4.61 11.33
C LYS A 97 -3.71 -4.34 11.75
N MET A 98 -2.76 -5.11 11.24
CA MET A 98 -1.35 -4.94 11.50
C MET A 98 -0.60 -4.72 10.19
N GLU A 99 0.24 -3.69 10.17
CA GLU A 99 1.10 -3.40 9.04
C GLU A 99 2.38 -4.25 9.13
N THR A 100 2.75 -4.88 8.01
CA THR A 100 3.97 -5.67 7.86
C THR A 100 4.79 -5.09 6.73
N SER A 101 6.00 -4.64 7.06
CA SER A 101 6.98 -4.13 6.10
C SER A 101 7.66 -5.28 5.37
N VAL A 102 7.60 -5.29 4.04
CA VAL A 102 8.36 -6.23 3.21
C VAL A 102 9.65 -5.54 2.79
N THR A 103 10.77 -6.14 3.18
CA THR A 103 12.11 -5.65 2.86
C THR A 103 12.84 -6.57 1.87
N SER A 104 13.86 -6.04 1.21
CA SER A 104 14.66 -6.82 0.27
C SER A 104 15.58 -7.80 1.01
N PRO A 105 15.55 -9.11 0.72
CA PRO A 105 16.45 -10.09 1.34
C PRO A 105 17.88 -9.97 0.80
N VAL A 106 18.03 -9.51 -0.45
CA VAL A 106 19.32 -9.41 -1.16
C VAL A 106 19.50 -8.02 -1.76
N ALA A 107 20.74 -7.68 -2.09
CA ALA A 107 21.03 -6.50 -2.91
C ALA A 107 20.71 -6.83 -4.37
N GLY A 108 19.95 -5.99 -5.07
CA GLY A 108 19.55 -6.28 -6.45
C GLY A 108 18.76 -5.15 -7.08
N THR A 109 18.48 -5.28 -8.38
CA THR A 109 17.61 -4.35 -9.11
C THR A 109 16.23 -4.96 -9.23
N VAL A 110 15.18 -4.19 -8.97
CA VAL A 110 13.79 -4.64 -9.17
C VAL A 110 13.53 -4.87 -10.65
N LYS A 111 13.30 -6.12 -11.03
CA LYS A 111 12.97 -6.52 -12.41
C LYS A 111 11.49 -6.31 -12.70
N SER A 112 10.62 -6.77 -11.81
CA SER A 112 9.17 -6.65 -11.95
C SER A 112 8.47 -6.64 -10.59
N ILE A 113 7.33 -5.95 -10.49
CA ILE A 113 6.44 -5.97 -9.32
C ILE A 113 5.11 -6.54 -9.80
N LYS A 114 4.70 -7.69 -9.24
CA LYS A 114 3.50 -8.44 -9.66
C LYS A 114 2.22 -8.02 -8.93
N VAL A 115 2.31 -6.97 -8.10
CA VAL A 115 1.21 -6.48 -7.25
C VAL A 115 1.07 -4.96 -7.35
N ALA A 116 -0.14 -4.47 -7.12
CA ALA A 116 -0.46 -3.05 -7.10
C ALA A 116 -1.00 -2.62 -5.73
N GLN A 117 -1.02 -1.32 -5.46
CA GLN A 117 -1.64 -0.80 -4.24
C GLN A 117 -3.14 -1.12 -4.23
N GLY A 118 -3.63 -1.67 -3.11
CA GLY A 118 -4.99 -2.17 -2.94
C GLY A 118 -5.17 -3.64 -3.34
N ASP A 119 -4.15 -4.29 -3.90
CA ASP A 119 -4.25 -5.68 -4.33
C ASP A 119 -4.14 -6.66 -3.14
N GLY A 120 -4.88 -7.75 -3.22
CA GLY A 120 -4.90 -8.79 -2.19
C GLY A 120 -3.83 -9.84 -2.43
N VAL A 121 -2.93 -10.03 -1.46
CA VAL A 121 -1.82 -10.99 -1.54
C VAL A 121 -2.02 -12.20 -0.64
N LYS A 122 -1.51 -13.34 -1.07
CA LYS A 122 -1.51 -14.61 -0.32
C LYS A 122 -0.12 -14.89 0.26
N VAL A 123 -0.07 -15.71 1.31
CA VAL A 123 1.20 -16.21 1.86
C VAL A 123 1.97 -16.94 0.76
N HIS A 124 3.30 -16.73 0.69
CA HIS A 124 4.21 -17.32 -0.30
C HIS A 124 3.98 -16.89 -1.76
N GLN A 125 3.07 -15.94 -2.03
CA GLN A 125 2.90 -15.34 -3.35
C GLN A 125 4.12 -14.50 -3.71
N VAL A 126 4.62 -14.64 -4.94
CA VAL A 126 5.70 -13.80 -5.47
C VAL A 126 5.19 -12.37 -5.65
N LEU A 127 5.82 -11.42 -4.96
CA LEU A 127 5.49 -10.00 -5.01
C LEU A 127 6.41 -9.26 -5.97
N VAL A 128 7.71 -9.53 -5.87
CA VAL A 128 8.77 -8.83 -6.60
C VAL A 128 9.80 -9.83 -7.11
N GLU A 129 10.29 -9.60 -8.32
CA GLU A 129 11.42 -10.32 -8.89
C GLU A 129 12.62 -9.37 -9.01
N PHE A 130 13.80 -9.89 -8.71
CA PHE A 130 15.07 -9.19 -8.84
C PHE A 130 15.84 -9.69 -10.08
N GLU A 131 16.74 -8.86 -10.63
CA GLU A 131 17.71 -9.27 -11.66
C GLU A 131 18.89 -10.06 -11.12
#